data_AF-A0A0F9WR05-F1
#
_entry.id   AF-A0A0F9WR05-F1
#
_cell.length_a   1.000
_cell.length_b   1.000
_cell.length_c   1.000
_cell.angle_alpha   90.00
_cell.angle_beta   90.00
_cell.angle_gamma   90.00
#
_symmetry.space_group_name_H-M   'P 1'
#
loop_
_entity.id
_entity.type
_entity.pdbx_description
1 polymer ?
#
loop_
_entity_poly.entity_id
_entity_poly.type
_entity_poly.pdbx_seq_one_letter_code
_entity_poly.pdbx_strand_id
1 'polypeptide(L)'
;MKLLTKKQSPSIPKEFQLFGKTIKVVFDQERCDADGSYGLALYAESKVLLSKRFDGKDIDPVKIETTFWHEVVHYILNDLRYKKLSEDEVFVSRFAMVLHQVLSSAKI
;
A
#
# COMPACT_ATOMS: atom_id res chain seq x y z
N MET A 1 27.54 16.21 18.18
CA MET A 1 26.10 16.00 17.92
C MET A 1 25.99 15.25 16.59
N LYS A 2 25.77 13.93 16.60
CA LYS A 2 25.63 13.16 15.35
C LYS A 2 24.28 13.53 14.74
N LEU A 3 24.31 14.13 13.55
CA LEU A 3 23.15 14.32 12.69
C LEU A 3 22.47 12.95 12.52
N LEU A 4 21.25 12.82 13.03
CA LEU A 4 20.37 11.71 12.73
C LEU A 4 20.20 11.71 11.21
N THR A 5 20.83 10.75 10.54
CA THR A 5 20.67 10.53 9.11
C THR A 5 19.18 10.34 8.86
N LYS A 6 18.59 11.17 7.98
CA LYS A 6 17.21 10.99 7.50
C LYS A 6 17.06 9.53 7.10
N LYS A 7 16.33 8.76 7.89
CA LYS A 7 15.95 7.40 7.55
C LYS A 7 15.13 7.54 6.26
N GLN A 8 15.69 7.12 5.12
CA GLN A 8 14.91 7.05 3.89
C GLN A 8 13.88 5.94 4.13
N SER A 9 12.65 6.34 4.47
CA SER A 9 11.49 5.47 4.38
C SER A 9 11.46 4.85 2.98
N PRO A 10 11.03 3.60 2.81
CA PRO A 10 10.92 3.02 1.47
C PRO A 10 9.96 3.88 0.66
N SER A 11 10.48 4.64 -0.30
CA SER A 11 9.67 5.45 -1.19
C SER A 11 8.70 4.52 -1.92
N ILE A 12 7.39 4.78 -1.80
CA ILE A 12 6.36 4.02 -2.52
C ILE A 12 6.74 4.01 -4.01
N PRO A 13 6.92 2.83 -4.63
CA PRO A 13 7.34 2.75 -6.02
C PRO A 13 6.23 3.25 -6.94
N LYS A 14 6.57 3.76 -8.13
CA LYS A 14 5.58 4.12 -9.16
C LYS A 14 4.95 2.89 -9.83
N GLU A 15 5.66 1.77 -9.83
CA GLU A 15 5.21 0.47 -10.32
C GLU A 15 6.08 -0.65 -9.76
N PHE A 16 5.58 -1.87 -9.77
CA PHE A 16 6.31 -3.07 -9.34
C PHE A 16 5.84 -4.31 -10.11
N GLN A 17 6.64 -5.37 -10.09
CA GLN A 17 6.26 -6.66 -10.68
C GLN A 17 5.59 -7.56 -9.65
N LEU A 18 4.49 -8.19 -10.03
CA LEU A 18 3.81 -9.19 -9.22
C LEU A 18 3.18 -10.26 -10.13
N PHE A 19 3.48 -11.54 -9.88
CA PHE A 19 3.01 -12.67 -10.70
C PHE A 19 3.16 -12.48 -12.23
N GLY A 20 4.26 -11.85 -12.66
CA GLY A 20 4.54 -11.58 -14.07
C GLY A 20 3.73 -10.43 -14.68
N LYS A 21 3.05 -9.62 -13.85
CA LYS A 21 2.34 -8.40 -14.25
C LYS A 21 3.03 -7.17 -13.69
N THR A 22 3.06 -6.09 -14.48
CA THR A 22 3.41 -4.76 -13.98
C THR A 22 2.19 -4.14 -13.31
N ILE A 23 2.28 -3.88 -12.01
CA ILE A 23 1.27 -3.16 -11.25
C ILE A 23 1.70 -1.69 -11.12
N LYS A 24 0.85 -0.76 -11.55
CA LYS A 24 1.11 0.68 -11.46
C LYS A 24 0.57 1.25 -10.15
N VAL A 25 1.29 2.17 -9.55
CA VAL A 25 0.85 2.91 -8.36
C VAL A 25 0.45 4.32 -8.78
N VAL A 26 -0.80 4.67 -8.53
CA VAL A 26 -1.39 5.95 -8.96
C VAL A 26 -1.96 6.66 -7.74
N PHE A 27 -1.67 7.95 -7.61
CA PHE A 27 -2.34 8.77 -6.61
C PHE A 27 -3.61 9.37 -7.21
N ASP A 28 -4.77 8.92 -6.75
CA ASP A 28 -6.08 9.30 -7.27
C ASP A 28 -7.04 9.55 -6.10
N GLN A 29 -7.03 10.81 -5.65
CA GLN A 29 -7.82 11.28 -4.51
C GLN A 29 -9.31 11.12 -4.75
N GLU A 30 -9.79 11.55 -5.93
CA GLU A 30 -11.22 11.57 -6.24
C GLU A 30 -11.79 10.16 -6.24
N ARG A 31 -11.04 9.19 -6.80
CA ARG A 31 -11.48 7.80 -6.80
C ARG A 31 -11.49 7.18 -5.41
N CYS A 32 -10.48 7.48 -4.59
CA CYS A 32 -10.41 6.97 -3.21
C CYS A 32 -11.52 7.58 -2.33
N ASP A 33 -11.78 8.88 -2.45
CA ASP A 33 -12.86 9.56 -1.72
C ASP A 33 -14.25 9.04 -2.14
N ALA A 34 -14.46 8.82 -3.44
CA ALA A 34 -15.72 8.27 -3.94
C ALA A 34 -16.01 6.85 -3.44
N ASP A 35 -14.97 6.08 -3.17
CA ASP A 35 -15.07 4.74 -2.56
C ASP A 35 -15.12 4.79 -1.02
N GLY A 36 -14.65 5.88 -0.42
CA GLY A 36 -14.54 6.04 1.03
C GLY A 36 -13.33 5.34 1.64
N SER A 37 -12.28 5.10 0.84
CA SER A 37 -11.07 4.37 1.23
C SER A 37 -9.79 5.21 1.07
N TYR A 38 -8.68 4.76 1.67
CA TYR A 38 -7.38 5.42 1.52
C TYR A 38 -6.58 4.88 0.33
N GLY A 39 -6.97 3.73 -0.19
CA GLY A 39 -6.33 3.02 -1.29
C GLY A 39 -7.26 1.95 -1.85
N LEU A 40 -6.94 1.50 -3.07
CA LEU A 40 -7.73 0.51 -3.80
C LEU A 40 -6.83 -0.42 -4.62
N ALA A 41 -7.05 -1.73 -4.49
CA ALA A 41 -6.49 -2.74 -5.38
C ALA A 41 -7.41 -2.98 -6.60
N LEU A 42 -7.06 -2.38 -7.75
CA LEU A 42 -7.83 -2.51 -9.00
C LEU A 42 -7.28 -3.63 -9.89
N TYR A 43 -7.61 -4.87 -9.56
CA TYR A 43 -7.02 -6.08 -10.17
C TYR A 43 -7.09 -6.11 -11.70
N ALA A 44 -8.25 -5.75 -12.28
CA ALA A 44 -8.45 -5.77 -13.74
C ALA A 44 -7.64 -4.68 -14.46
N GLU A 45 -7.33 -3.58 -13.77
CA GLU A 45 -6.57 -2.46 -14.32
C GLU A 45 -5.06 -2.57 -14.06
N SER A 46 -4.63 -3.56 -13.25
CA SER A 46 -3.24 -3.67 -12.79
C SER A 46 -2.75 -2.39 -12.12
N LYS A 47 -3.61 -1.80 -11.28
CA LYS A 47 -3.30 -0.59 -10.51
C LYS A 47 -3.52 -0.79 -9.02
N VAL A 48 -2.69 -0.12 -8.23
CA VAL A 48 -2.94 0.26 -6.85
C VAL A 48 -3.20 1.76 -6.84
N LEU A 49 -4.37 2.16 -6.35
CA LEU A 49 -4.65 3.58 -6.09
C LEU A 49 -4.31 3.92 -4.65
N LEU A 50 -3.82 5.13 -4.44
CA LEU A 50 -3.55 5.68 -3.12
C LEU A 50 -4.06 7.11 -3.04
N SER A 51 -4.44 7.47 -1.83
CA SER A 51 -4.80 8.85 -1.51
C SER A 51 -3.68 9.56 -0.75
N LYS A 52 -3.53 10.86 -0.97
CA LYS A 52 -2.68 11.72 -0.11
C LYS A 52 -3.48 12.52 0.89
N ARG A 53 -4.79 12.64 0.66
CA ARG A 53 -5.72 13.36 1.51
C ARG A 53 -6.94 12.48 1.75
N PHE A 54 -7.72 12.81 2.75
CA PHE A 54 -9.02 12.20 2.95
C PHE A 54 -9.85 13.17 3.78
N ASP A 55 -11.09 13.40 3.38
CA ASP A 55 -11.97 14.36 4.07
C ASP A 55 -11.30 15.74 4.26
N GLY A 56 -10.64 16.22 3.20
CA GLY A 56 -9.95 17.51 3.17
C GLY A 56 -8.61 17.59 3.93
N LYS A 57 -8.17 16.53 4.62
CA LYS A 57 -6.93 16.53 5.43
C LYS A 57 -5.83 15.69 4.80
N ASP A 58 -4.58 16.13 4.92
CA ASP A 58 -3.43 15.33 4.50
C ASP A 58 -3.29 14.07 5.36
N ILE A 59 -2.96 12.96 4.71
CA ILE A 59 -2.73 11.67 5.35
C ILE A 59 -1.27 11.60 5.80
N ASP A 60 -1.05 11.08 7.01
CA ASP A 60 0.29 10.82 7.51
C ASP A 60 1.08 9.92 6.54
N PRO A 61 2.35 10.23 6.19
CA PRO A 61 3.13 9.44 5.25
C PRO A 61 3.24 7.95 5.60
N VAL A 62 3.36 7.60 6.89
CA VAL A 62 3.41 6.21 7.35
C VAL A 62 2.08 5.51 7.09
N LYS A 63 0.96 6.24 7.23
CA LYS A 63 -0.36 5.72 6.87
C LYS A 63 -0.48 5.46 5.37
N ILE A 64 0.05 6.34 4.51
CA ILE A 64 0.07 6.11 3.04
C ILE A 64 0.93 4.88 2.71
N GLU A 65 2.11 4.74 3.33
CA GLU A 65 2.99 3.59 3.11
C GLU A 65 2.36 2.27 3.58
N THR A 66 1.69 2.26 4.73
CA THR A 66 1.00 1.06 5.24
C THR A 66 -0.24 0.72 4.41
N THR A 67 -1.00 1.72 3.93
CA THR A 67 -2.07 1.51 2.94
C THR A 67 -1.53 0.90 1.65
N PHE A 68 -0.39 1.35 1.14
CA PHE A 68 0.23 0.72 -0.03
C PHE A 68 0.49 -0.78 0.19
N TRP A 69 1.09 -1.15 1.32
CA TRP A 69 1.31 -2.56 1.62
C TRP A 69 0.03 -3.36 1.84
N HIS A 70 -1.03 -2.72 2.36
CA HIS A 70 -2.36 -3.33 2.49
C HIS A 70 -2.94 -3.71 1.12
N GLU A 71 -2.92 -2.78 0.16
CA GLU A 71 -3.38 -3.06 -1.22
C GLU A 71 -2.51 -4.12 -1.92
N VAL A 72 -1.20 -4.12 -1.67
CA VAL A 72 -0.28 -5.15 -2.20
C VAL A 72 -0.64 -6.54 -1.65
N VAL A 73 -0.97 -6.65 -0.37
CA VAL A 73 -1.40 -7.92 0.23
C VAL A 73 -2.72 -8.40 -0.38
N HIS A 74 -3.70 -7.52 -0.57
CA HIS A 74 -4.91 -7.86 -1.32
C HIS A 74 -4.60 -8.40 -2.72
N TYR A 75 -3.70 -7.73 -3.46
CA TYR A 75 -3.23 -8.18 -4.77
C TYR A 75 -2.63 -9.59 -4.74
N ILE A 76 -1.72 -9.84 -3.80
CA ILE A 76 -1.07 -11.14 -3.64
C ILE A 76 -2.11 -12.23 -3.37
N LEU A 77 -3.01 -12.00 -2.41
CA LEU A 77 -4.01 -12.98 -2.02
C LEU A 77 -5.03 -13.22 -3.13
N ASN A 78 -5.42 -12.18 -3.86
CA ASN A 78 -6.30 -12.29 -5.01
C ASN A 78 -5.67 -13.13 -6.14
N ASP A 79 -4.42 -12.84 -6.52
CA ASP A 79 -3.73 -13.56 -7.58
C ASP A 79 -3.43 -15.03 -7.19
N LEU A 80 -3.20 -15.29 -5.90
CA LEU A 80 -3.10 -16.64 -5.34
C LEU A 80 -4.45 -17.36 -5.16
N ARG A 81 -5.57 -16.72 -5.52
CA ARG A 81 -6.94 -17.25 -5.39
C ARG A 81 -7.39 -17.51 -3.94
N TYR A 82 -6.78 -16.86 -2.96
CA TYR A 82 -7.19 -16.91 -1.55
C TYR A 82 -8.24 -15.84 -1.20
N LYS A 83 -9.37 -15.86 -1.89
CA LYS A 83 -10.43 -14.83 -1.75
C LYS A 83 -10.85 -14.59 -0.29
N LYS A 84 -11.16 -15.67 0.45
CA LYS A 84 -11.59 -15.58 1.86
C LYS A 84 -10.55 -14.90 2.77
N LEU A 85 -9.26 -15.12 2.50
CA LEU A 85 -8.18 -14.52 3.27
C LEU A 85 -7.93 -13.07 2.85
N SER A 86 -8.14 -12.76 1.56
CA SER A 86 -8.12 -11.38 1.07
C SER A 86 -9.24 -10.54 1.68
N GLU A 87 -10.42 -11.13 1.94
CA GLU A 87 -11.55 -10.45 2.59
C GLU A 87 -11.40 -10.34 4.12
N ASP A 88 -10.38 -10.96 4.71
CA ASP A 88 -10.05 -10.80 6.13
C ASP A 88 -9.22 -9.53 6.32
N GLU A 89 -9.92 -8.40 6.43
CA GLU A 89 -9.32 -7.07 6.63
C GLU A 89 -8.38 -7.00 7.84
N VAL A 90 -8.66 -7.79 8.89
CA VAL A 90 -7.82 -7.84 10.09
C VAL A 90 -6.49 -8.53 9.76
N PHE A 91 -6.52 -9.65 9.04
CA PHE A 91 -5.32 -10.31 8.56
C PHE A 91 -4.53 -9.40 7.62
N VAL A 92 -5.17 -8.86 6.58
CA VAL A 92 -4.52 -8.03 5.55
C VAL A 92 -3.83 -6.82 6.20
N SER A 93 -4.55 -6.10 7.06
CA SER A 93 -4.02 -4.92 7.75
C SER A 93 -2.83 -5.28 8.65
N ARG A 94 -2.94 -6.33 9.47
CA ARG A 94 -1.85 -6.73 10.37
C ARG A 94 -0.62 -7.20 9.60
N PHE A 95 -0.83 -7.99 8.54
CA PHE A 95 0.25 -8.46 7.69
C PHE A 95 0.98 -7.28 7.02
N ALA A 96 0.23 -6.33 6.46
CA ALA A 96 0.78 -5.14 5.83
C ALA A 96 1.59 -4.26 6.81
N MET A 97 1.10 -4.07 8.03
CA MET A 97 1.83 -3.32 9.07
C MET A 97 3.17 -3.98 9.42
N VAL A 98 3.18 -5.30 9.64
CA VAL A 98 4.41 -6.03 9.96
C VAL A 98 5.35 -6.04 8.75
N LEU A 99 4.83 -6.20 7.53
CA LEU A 99 5.61 -6.15 6.30
C LEU A 99 6.28 -4.78 6.11
N HIS A 100 5.53 -3.70 6.30
CA HIS A 100 6.06 -2.33 6.29
C HIS A 100 7.17 -2.16 7.32
N GLN A 101 6.96 -2.63 8.55
CA GLN A 101 7.97 -2.55 9.61
C GLN A 101 9.25 -3.30 9.23
N VAL A 102 9.13 -4.53 8.71
CA VAL A 102 10.29 -5.33 8.28
C VAL A 102 11.05 -4.60 7.18
N LEU A 103 10.36 -4.18 6.11
CA LEU A 103 11.01 -3.56 4.94
C LEU A 103 11.58 -2.16 5.24
N SER A 104 10.97 -1.39 6.13
CA SER A 104 11.45 -0.05 6.53
C SER A 104 12.52 -0.07 7.62
N SER A 105 12.77 -1.22 8.27
CA SER A 105 13.78 -1.36 9.32
C SER A 105 14.92 -2.30 8.97
N ALA A 106 14.75 -3.17 7.96
CA ALA A 106 15.80 -4.00 7.43
C ALA A 106 17.00 -3.15 6.99
N LYS A 107 18.20 -3.55 7.40
CA LYS A 107 19.46 -2.95 7.00
C LYS A 107 20.11 -3.87 5.98
N ILE A 108 20.43 -3.32 4.81
CA ILE A 108 21.20 -3.98 3.76
C ILE A 108 22.61 -3.39 3.77
#